data_AF-A0A455T580-F1
#
_entry.id   AF-A0A455T580-F1
#
_cell.length_a   1.000
_cell.length_b   1.000
_cell.length_c   1.000
_cell.angle_alpha   90.00
_cell.angle_beta   90.00
_cell.angle_gamma   90.00
#
_symmetry.space_group_name_H-M   'P 1'
#
loop_
_entity.id
_entity.type
_entity.pdbx_description
1 polymer ?
#
loop_
_entity_poly.entity_id
_entity_poly.type
_entity_poly.pdbx_seq_one_letter_code
_entity_poly.pdbx_strand_id
1 'polypeptide(L)'
;MPGRRDWDEESQERYEYEEDFAEFEMADGVNGRSRRRRKSAAWRSPAAWLPPDVEVEPSRRWRWRWLWIAVALVICGVCGFTGAFAAVNFSTGLSLSKDAAVTASNFLAALGTQDYAQAYRYLGPPMTLQPGAQSNFIAQAQRYDACFGTVVDYKQVEGTTVVQDNTWSSTYEITRSKLQHSYRLTLTLQEDSNHQWRIIDYQSEGADNALAPSQPACQ
;
A
#
# COMPACT_ATOMS: atom_id res chain seq x y z
N MET A 1 30.28 -13.09 49.74
CA MET A 1 31.08 -11.93 49.32
C MET A 1 31.01 -11.84 47.80
N PRO A 2 30.95 -10.61 47.25
CA PRO A 2 30.44 -10.33 45.90
C PRO A 2 31.55 -10.01 44.89
N GLY A 3 31.21 -10.09 43.60
CA GLY A 3 31.83 -9.34 42.50
C GLY A 3 30.83 -9.41 41.35
N ARG A 4 30.07 -8.37 40.98
CA ARG A 4 30.39 -6.99 40.56
C ARG A 4 31.45 -6.98 39.45
N ARG A 5 30.97 -6.73 38.22
CA ARG A 5 31.59 -6.13 37.01
C ARG A 5 30.72 -6.57 35.83
N ASP A 6 30.38 -5.77 34.82
CA ASP A 6 30.37 -4.33 34.58
C ASP A 6 29.27 -4.17 33.51
N TRP A 7 28.43 -3.16 33.66
CA TRP A 7 27.62 -2.65 32.54
C TRP A 7 28.53 -1.68 31.79
N ASP A 8 28.51 -1.70 30.45
CA ASP A 8 28.72 -0.58 29.51
C ASP A 8 29.24 -1.10 28.16
N GLU A 9 28.37 -1.65 27.33
CA GLU A 9 28.67 -1.86 25.89
C GLU A 9 27.42 -1.65 25.00
N GLU A 10 26.48 -0.83 25.49
CA GLU A 10 25.37 -0.27 24.71
C GLU A 10 25.64 1.22 24.49
N SER A 11 26.40 1.59 23.46
CA SER A 11 26.52 3.01 23.05
C SER A 11 27.03 3.29 21.63
N GLN A 12 27.67 2.34 20.93
CA GLN A 12 28.60 2.74 19.85
C GLN A 12 28.22 2.39 18.39
N GLU A 13 27.08 1.77 18.12
CA GLU A 13 26.69 1.43 16.72
C GLU A 13 25.44 2.17 16.20
N ARG A 14 25.01 3.26 16.87
CA ARG A 14 23.81 4.03 16.48
C ARG A 14 24.10 5.27 15.61
N TYR A 15 25.27 5.43 14.99
CA TYR A 15 25.56 6.65 14.23
C TYR A 15 26.46 6.39 13.02
N GLU A 16 25.92 5.76 11.98
CA GLU A 16 26.50 5.81 10.62
C GLU A 16 25.51 5.17 9.64
N TYR A 17 24.41 5.85 9.25
CA TYR A 17 23.71 5.61 7.97
C TYR A 17 22.55 6.61 7.80
N GLU A 18 22.85 7.91 7.85
CA GLU A 18 21.84 8.95 7.62
C GLU A 18 22.42 10.16 6.87
N GLU A 19 23.22 9.93 5.83
CA GLU A 19 23.67 10.99 4.91
C GLU A 19 23.89 10.43 3.51
N ASP A 20 22.80 10.23 2.75
CA ASP A 20 22.84 10.25 1.29
C ASP A 20 21.38 10.31 0.81
N PHE A 21 21.12 11.11 -0.24
CA PHE A 21 19.80 11.39 -0.85
C PHE A 21 19.02 12.60 -0.32
N ALA A 22 19.71 13.73 -0.17
CA ALA A 22 19.08 15.04 -0.27
C ALA A 22 19.85 15.94 -1.26
N GLU A 23 19.82 15.62 -2.55
CA GLU A 23 20.29 16.55 -3.59
C GLU A 23 19.63 16.27 -4.94
N PHE A 24 18.42 16.81 -5.15
CA PHE A 24 17.91 17.04 -6.51
C PHE A 24 16.90 18.20 -6.53
N GLU A 25 17.33 19.36 -6.02
CA GLU A 25 16.83 20.64 -6.51
C GLU A 25 17.81 21.14 -7.57
N MET A 26 17.29 21.50 -8.75
CA MET A 26 17.68 22.67 -9.56
C MET A 26 17.26 22.47 -11.03
N ALA A 27 16.32 23.29 -11.51
CA ALA A 27 16.66 24.34 -12.47
C ALA A 27 15.39 25.02 -13.02
N ASP A 28 15.13 26.23 -12.52
CA ASP A 28 14.30 27.24 -13.16
C ASP A 28 14.91 27.68 -14.49
N GLY A 29 14.14 27.61 -15.57
CA GLY A 29 14.53 28.09 -16.90
C GLY A 29 13.82 29.39 -17.27
N VAL A 30 14.34 30.54 -16.84
CA VAL A 30 13.85 31.88 -17.22
C VAL A 30 14.93 32.68 -17.97
N ASN A 31 14.53 33.16 -19.16
CA ASN A 31 15.01 34.32 -19.94
C ASN A 31 16.45 34.39 -20.48
N GLY A 32 16.56 34.48 -21.81
CA GLY A 32 17.73 35.00 -22.51
C GLY A 32 17.40 35.61 -23.88
N ARG A 33 17.09 36.92 -23.90
CA ARG A 33 17.07 37.74 -25.13
C ARG A 33 18.46 37.79 -25.76
N SER A 34 18.59 37.68 -27.08
CA SER A 34 19.61 38.46 -27.78
C SER A 34 19.22 38.86 -29.21
N ARG A 35 19.39 40.16 -29.45
CA ARG A 35 19.23 40.89 -30.70
C ARG A 35 20.40 40.62 -31.64
N ARG A 36 20.14 40.39 -32.94
CA ARG A 36 21.01 40.76 -34.08
C ARG A 36 20.12 40.83 -35.33
N ARG A 37 20.30 41.68 -36.33
CA ARG A 37 21.00 42.96 -36.53
C ARG A 37 20.41 43.45 -37.87
N ARG A 38 19.84 44.66 -37.91
CA ARG A 38 19.44 45.31 -39.17
C ARG A 38 20.66 45.45 -40.07
N LYS A 39 20.54 45.09 -41.34
CA LYS A 39 21.34 45.68 -42.43
C LYS A 39 20.39 46.40 -43.37
N SER A 40 20.85 47.58 -43.73
CA SER A 40 20.20 48.72 -44.35
C SER A 40 20.00 48.58 -45.85
N ALA A 41 19.09 49.43 -46.33
CA ALA A 41 18.61 49.64 -47.68
C ALA A 41 19.69 49.94 -48.74
N ALA A 42 19.34 49.61 -49.99
CA ALA A 42 19.73 50.36 -51.18
C ALA A 42 18.50 50.47 -52.11
N TRP A 43 18.34 51.63 -52.72
CA TRP A 43 17.17 52.12 -53.45
C TRP A 43 17.30 51.94 -54.97
N ARG A 44 16.12 51.87 -55.65
CA ARG A 44 15.83 52.16 -57.09
C ARG A 44 16.32 51.11 -58.11
N SER A 45 15.56 50.65 -59.11
CA SER A 45 14.56 51.31 -59.98
C SER A 45 13.57 50.29 -60.60
N PRO A 46 12.48 50.75 -61.26
CA PRO A 46 11.38 49.92 -61.75
C PRO A 46 11.49 49.60 -63.25
N ALA A 47 11.09 48.39 -63.64
CA ALA A 47 10.43 48.11 -64.93
C ALA A 47 10.12 46.62 -65.05
N ALA A 48 8.87 46.35 -65.45
CA ALA A 48 8.44 45.22 -66.28
C ALA A 48 8.72 43.80 -65.77
N TRP A 49 7.65 43.07 -65.50
CA TRP A 49 7.17 41.90 -66.26
C TRP A 49 6.25 41.09 -65.35
N LEU A 50 4.98 40.97 -65.74
CA LEU A 50 4.02 40.07 -65.11
C LEU A 50 4.48 38.61 -65.33
N PRO A 51 4.58 37.78 -64.29
CA PRO A 51 4.58 36.34 -64.45
C PRO A 51 3.14 35.78 -64.47
N PRO A 52 2.92 34.61 -65.11
CA PRO A 52 1.59 34.03 -65.31
C PRO A 52 0.99 33.46 -64.02
N ASP A 53 -0.31 33.21 -64.04
CA ASP A 53 -1.14 32.73 -62.94
C ASP A 53 -0.47 31.62 -62.12
N VAL A 54 -0.26 31.89 -60.83
CA VAL A 54 0.17 30.89 -59.86
C VAL A 54 -1.08 30.11 -59.43
N GLU A 55 -1.25 28.91 -59.97
CA GLU A 55 -2.16 27.91 -59.39
C GLU A 55 -1.69 27.61 -57.95
N VAL A 56 -2.49 28.02 -56.96
CA VAL A 56 -2.25 27.69 -55.56
C VAL A 56 -2.66 26.24 -55.35
N GLU A 57 -1.72 25.29 -55.51
CA GLU A 57 -1.92 23.93 -55.03
C GLU A 57 -2.32 23.98 -53.55
N PRO A 58 -3.42 23.34 -53.12
CA PRO A 58 -3.79 23.31 -51.72
C PRO A 58 -2.67 22.63 -50.94
N SER A 59 -1.98 23.42 -50.11
CA SER A 59 -0.77 22.98 -49.43
C SER A 59 -1.00 21.67 -48.68
N ARG A 60 -0.43 20.59 -49.22
CA ARG A 60 -0.51 19.22 -48.70
C ARG A 60 -0.06 19.10 -47.24
N ARG A 61 0.66 20.11 -46.74
CA ARG A 61 1.15 20.23 -45.35
C ARG A 61 0.05 20.50 -44.32
N TRP A 62 -1.10 21.06 -44.73
CA TRP A 62 -2.19 21.35 -43.78
C TRP A 62 -2.95 20.08 -43.37
N ARG A 63 -3.13 19.13 -44.30
CA ARG A 63 -3.79 17.83 -44.04
C ARG A 63 -2.99 16.97 -43.05
N TRP A 64 -1.66 17.07 -43.07
CA TRP A 64 -0.79 16.36 -42.12
C TRP A 64 -0.87 16.94 -40.71
N ARG A 65 -1.06 18.26 -40.57
CA ARG A 65 -1.25 18.88 -39.24
C ARG A 65 -2.51 18.38 -38.55
N TRP A 66 -3.62 18.25 -39.28
CA TRP A 66 -4.86 17.69 -38.74
C TRP A 66 -4.74 16.20 -38.42
N LEU A 67 -3.96 15.46 -39.20
CA LEU A 67 -3.67 14.04 -38.95
C LEU A 67 -2.89 13.86 -37.63
N TRP A 68 -1.89 14.71 -37.37
CA TRP A 68 -1.17 14.70 -36.10
C TRP A 68 -2.04 15.11 -34.91
N ILE A 69 -2.96 16.07 -35.08
CA ILE A 69 -3.92 16.46 -34.04
C ILE A 69 -4.90 15.31 -33.75
N ALA A 70 -5.40 14.63 -34.78
CA ALA A 70 -6.28 13.47 -34.63
C ALA A 70 -5.57 12.30 -33.92
N VAL A 71 -4.32 12.01 -34.28
CA VAL A 71 -3.50 10.98 -33.62
C VAL A 71 -3.24 11.34 -32.15
N ALA A 72 -2.92 12.61 -31.85
CA ALA A 72 -2.72 13.07 -30.47
C ALA A 72 -4.00 12.94 -29.62
N LEU A 73 -5.17 13.26 -30.20
CA LEU A 73 -6.46 13.09 -29.51
C LEU A 73 -6.82 11.62 -29.27
N VAL A 74 -6.53 10.73 -30.21
CA VAL A 74 -6.74 9.28 -30.04
C VAL A 74 -5.82 8.72 -28.96
N ILE A 75 -4.54 9.09 -28.95
CA ILE A 75 -3.59 8.67 -27.92
C ILE A 75 -4.00 9.21 -26.53
N CYS A 76 -4.38 10.49 -26.45
CA CYS A 76 -4.82 11.10 -25.19
C CYS A 76 -6.14 10.49 -24.68
N GLY A 77 -7.07 10.17 -25.59
CA GLY A 77 -8.33 9.51 -25.26
C GLY A 77 -8.15 8.08 -24.77
N VAL A 78 -7.27 7.31 -25.42
CA VAL A 78 -6.95 5.92 -25.03
C VAL A 78 -6.20 5.89 -23.69
N CYS A 79 -5.20 6.76 -23.48
CA CYS A 79 -4.50 6.85 -22.18
C CYS A 79 -5.41 7.33 -21.05
N GLY A 80 -6.34 8.26 -21.32
CA GLY A 80 -7.30 8.74 -20.33
C GLY A 80 -8.29 7.68 -19.88
N PHE A 81 -8.76 6.82 -20.81
CA PHE A 81 -9.72 5.76 -20.48
C PHE A 81 -9.10 4.57 -19.75
N THR A 82 -7.87 4.17 -20.10
CA THR A 82 -7.17 3.08 -19.38
C THR A 82 -6.70 3.52 -17.99
N GLY A 83 -6.28 4.78 -17.84
CA GLY A 83 -5.85 5.34 -16.55
C GLY A 83 -6.99 5.47 -15.55
N ALA A 84 -8.17 5.90 -15.99
CA ALA A 84 -9.34 6.04 -15.12
C ALA A 84 -9.82 4.70 -14.56
N PHE A 85 -9.90 3.65 -15.40
CA PHE A 85 -10.35 2.31 -14.95
C PHE A 85 -9.36 1.64 -13.99
N ALA A 86 -8.05 1.83 -14.19
CA ALA A 86 -7.04 1.34 -13.26
C ALA A 86 -7.05 2.11 -11.93
N ALA A 87 -7.28 3.42 -11.96
CA ALA A 87 -7.29 4.26 -10.77
C ALA A 87 -8.45 3.94 -9.81
N VAL A 88 -9.67 3.68 -10.30
CA VAL A 88 -10.80 3.30 -9.42
C VAL A 88 -10.64 1.91 -8.81
N ASN A 89 -10.06 0.94 -9.53
CA ASN A 89 -9.77 -0.39 -8.99
C ASN A 89 -8.58 -0.39 -8.01
N PHE A 90 -7.57 0.45 -8.27
CA PHE A 90 -6.43 0.61 -7.38
C PHE A 90 -6.81 1.37 -6.10
N SER A 91 -7.67 2.39 -6.19
CA SER A 91 -8.13 3.14 -5.01
C SER A 91 -9.07 2.32 -4.14
N THR A 92 -9.95 1.50 -4.73
CA THR A 92 -10.82 0.58 -3.96
C THR A 92 -9.98 -0.53 -3.30
N GLY A 93 -9.01 -1.13 -4.00
CA GLY A 93 -8.11 -2.11 -3.39
C GLY A 93 -7.30 -1.56 -2.21
N LEU A 94 -6.83 -0.30 -2.30
CA LEU A 94 -6.11 0.36 -1.20
C LEU A 94 -7.03 0.69 -0.02
N SER A 95 -8.26 1.18 -0.25
CA SER A 95 -9.20 1.47 0.83
C SER A 95 -9.75 0.21 1.50
N LEU A 96 -10.07 -0.84 0.72
CA LEU A 96 -10.51 -2.14 1.21
C LEU A 96 -9.44 -2.75 2.14
N SER A 97 -8.16 -2.65 1.74
CA SER A 97 -7.05 -3.17 2.55
C SER A 97 -6.84 -2.41 3.86
N LYS A 98 -7.14 -1.10 3.90
CA LYS A 98 -6.87 -0.25 5.07
C LYS A 98 -7.81 -0.59 6.23
N ASP A 99 -9.11 -0.68 5.97
CA ASP A 99 -10.09 -0.95 7.03
C ASP A 99 -10.00 -2.40 7.53
N ALA A 100 -9.69 -3.35 6.63
CA ALA A 100 -9.38 -4.72 6.99
C ALA A 100 -8.13 -4.80 7.89
N ALA A 101 -7.03 -4.12 7.50
CA ALA A 101 -5.80 -4.10 8.29
C ALA A 101 -6.00 -3.43 9.67
N VAL A 102 -6.79 -2.35 9.75
CA VAL A 102 -7.16 -1.72 11.02
C VAL A 102 -7.96 -2.69 11.90
N THR A 103 -8.90 -3.42 11.32
CA THR A 103 -9.70 -4.43 12.05
C THR A 103 -8.81 -5.55 12.60
N ALA A 104 -7.92 -6.10 11.78
CA ALA A 104 -6.96 -7.12 12.19
C ALA A 104 -6.03 -6.60 13.32
N SER A 105 -5.51 -5.39 13.17
CA SER A 105 -4.64 -4.77 14.18
C SER A 105 -5.36 -4.54 15.51
N ASN A 106 -6.61 -4.06 15.47
CA ASN A 106 -7.42 -3.87 16.68
C ASN A 106 -7.74 -5.20 17.37
N PHE A 107 -7.99 -6.27 16.60
CA PHE A 107 -8.18 -7.60 17.15
C PHE A 107 -6.92 -8.10 17.86
N LEU A 108 -5.75 -8.02 17.21
CA LEU A 108 -4.47 -8.43 17.79
C LEU A 108 -4.09 -7.57 19.02
N ALA A 109 -4.37 -6.26 18.98
CA ALA A 109 -4.19 -5.39 20.12
C ALA A 109 -5.07 -5.79 21.30
N ALA A 110 -6.34 -6.12 21.06
CA ALA A 110 -7.25 -6.61 22.10
C ALA A 110 -6.80 -7.95 22.71
N LEU A 111 -6.20 -8.84 21.91
CA LEU A 111 -5.54 -10.06 22.41
C LEU A 111 -4.33 -9.72 23.29
N GLY A 112 -3.51 -8.74 22.89
CA GLY A 112 -2.35 -8.27 23.68
C GLY A 112 -2.74 -7.63 25.02
N THR A 113 -3.86 -6.90 25.07
CA THR A 113 -4.40 -6.32 26.32
C THR A 113 -5.28 -7.29 27.11
N GLN A 114 -5.41 -8.54 26.66
CA GLN A 114 -6.27 -9.58 27.27
C GLN A 114 -7.76 -9.20 27.35
N ASP A 115 -8.20 -8.25 26.51
CA ASP A 115 -9.61 -7.89 26.38
C ASP A 115 -10.27 -8.80 25.35
N TYR A 116 -10.48 -10.06 25.75
CA TYR A 116 -11.06 -11.09 24.88
C TYR A 116 -12.51 -10.79 24.49
N ALA A 117 -13.24 -10.02 25.31
CA ALA A 117 -14.59 -9.60 24.98
C ALA A 117 -14.56 -8.61 23.81
N GLN A 118 -13.63 -7.66 23.81
CA GLN A 118 -13.42 -6.75 22.70
C GLN A 118 -12.85 -7.49 21.48
N ALA A 119 -11.91 -8.42 21.65
CA ALA A 119 -11.39 -9.25 20.56
C ALA A 119 -12.52 -10.04 19.86
N TYR A 120 -13.43 -10.64 20.64
CA TYR A 120 -14.58 -11.37 20.11
C TYR A 120 -15.49 -10.49 19.24
N ARG A 121 -15.59 -9.19 19.55
CA ARG A 121 -16.40 -8.26 18.76
C ARG A 121 -15.84 -8.04 17.36
N TYR A 122 -14.59 -8.36 17.06
CA TYR A 122 -14.06 -8.28 15.69
C TYR A 122 -14.32 -9.55 14.87
N LEU A 123 -14.84 -10.61 15.48
CA LEU A 123 -15.19 -11.85 14.80
C LEU A 123 -16.52 -11.73 14.03
N GLY A 124 -16.62 -12.47 12.92
CA GLY A 124 -17.77 -12.49 12.04
C GLY A 124 -18.76 -13.64 12.32
N PRO A 125 -19.86 -13.71 11.56
CA PRO A 125 -20.90 -14.73 11.73
C PRO A 125 -20.39 -16.19 11.77
N PRO A 126 -19.43 -16.64 10.93
CA PRO A 126 -18.97 -18.03 10.96
C PRO A 126 -18.50 -18.50 12.34
N MET A 127 -17.91 -17.59 13.12
CA MET A 127 -17.38 -17.86 14.45
C MET A 127 -18.36 -17.51 15.59
N THR A 128 -19.32 -16.62 15.33
CA THR A 128 -20.20 -16.04 16.37
C THR A 128 -21.60 -16.63 16.39
N LEU A 129 -22.01 -17.38 15.36
CA LEU A 129 -23.35 -17.97 15.25
C LEU A 129 -23.63 -19.11 16.22
N GLN A 130 -22.61 -19.74 16.80
CA GLN A 130 -22.80 -20.87 17.71
C GLN A 130 -23.24 -20.40 19.11
N PRO A 131 -24.21 -21.07 19.76
CA PRO A 131 -24.55 -20.79 21.15
C PRO A 131 -23.32 -20.91 22.06
N GLY A 132 -23.05 -19.88 22.87
CA GLY A 132 -21.87 -19.86 23.75
C GLY A 132 -20.54 -19.63 23.03
N ALA A 133 -20.54 -19.24 21.75
CA ALA A 133 -19.32 -18.93 21.00
C ALA A 133 -18.43 -17.90 21.73
N GLN A 134 -19.03 -16.85 22.31
CA GLN A 134 -18.28 -15.85 23.07
C GLN A 134 -17.57 -16.44 24.28
N SER A 135 -18.28 -17.19 25.13
CA SER A 135 -17.67 -17.81 26.31
C SER A 135 -16.61 -18.84 25.94
N ASN A 136 -16.84 -19.59 24.86
CA ASN A 136 -15.89 -20.58 24.36
C ASN A 136 -14.61 -19.92 23.84
N PHE A 137 -14.76 -18.86 23.04
CA PHE A 137 -13.63 -18.07 22.55
C PHE A 137 -12.80 -17.48 23.69
N ILE A 138 -13.46 -16.85 24.68
CA ILE A 138 -12.78 -16.27 25.84
C ILE A 138 -12.02 -17.35 26.62
N ALA A 139 -12.68 -18.47 26.92
CA ALA A 139 -12.05 -19.57 27.66
C ALA A 139 -10.87 -20.17 26.89
N GLN A 140 -10.98 -20.29 25.57
CA GLN A 140 -9.91 -20.79 24.71
C GLN A 140 -8.73 -19.82 24.68
N ALA A 141 -8.98 -18.52 24.50
CA ALA A 141 -7.94 -17.48 24.51
C ALA A 141 -7.21 -17.42 25.85
N GLN A 142 -7.94 -17.48 26.97
CA GLN A 142 -7.36 -17.54 28.31
C GLN A 142 -6.49 -18.79 28.52
N ARG A 143 -6.91 -19.95 28.00
CA ARG A 143 -6.10 -21.18 28.04
C ARG A 143 -4.79 -21.00 27.26
N TYR A 144 -4.85 -20.41 26.07
CA TYR A 144 -3.65 -20.13 25.29
C TYR A 144 -2.70 -19.17 26.01
N ASP A 145 -3.22 -18.10 26.61
CA ASP A 145 -2.42 -17.17 27.42
C ASP A 145 -1.80 -17.85 28.66
N ALA A 146 -2.54 -18.77 29.29
CA ALA A 146 -2.02 -19.55 30.40
C ALA A 146 -0.86 -20.46 29.98
N CYS A 147 -0.94 -21.11 28.81
CA CYS A 147 0.11 -22.01 28.32
C CYS A 147 1.30 -21.27 27.71
N PHE A 148 1.03 -20.39 26.75
CA PHE A 148 2.03 -19.80 25.86
C PHE A 148 2.40 -18.36 26.26
N GLY A 149 1.72 -17.82 27.28
CA GLY A 149 1.88 -16.43 27.67
C GLY A 149 1.01 -15.50 26.85
N THR A 150 0.86 -14.29 27.34
CA THR A 150 0.15 -13.20 26.68
C THR A 150 0.86 -12.79 25.38
N VAL A 151 0.11 -12.26 24.42
CA VAL A 151 0.68 -11.64 23.22
C VAL A 151 1.40 -10.36 23.63
N VAL A 152 2.68 -10.24 23.28
CA VAL A 152 3.52 -9.07 23.63
C VAL A 152 3.83 -8.19 22.43
N ASP A 153 3.93 -8.79 21.24
CA ASP A 153 4.23 -8.09 20.00
C ASP A 153 3.59 -8.82 18.82
N TYR A 154 3.29 -8.07 17.77
CA TYR A 154 2.81 -8.61 16.51
C TYR A 154 3.31 -7.77 15.34
N LYS A 155 3.73 -8.44 14.26
CA LYS A 155 4.20 -7.78 13.03
C LYS A 155 3.54 -8.40 11.82
N GLN A 156 3.07 -7.57 10.90
CA GLN A 156 2.53 -8.08 9.64
C GLN A 156 3.68 -8.57 8.76
N VAL A 157 3.54 -9.76 8.18
CA VAL A 157 4.53 -10.31 7.26
C VAL A 157 4.28 -9.73 5.87
N GLU A 158 5.21 -8.92 5.37
CA GLU A 158 5.10 -8.30 4.06
C GLU A 158 4.97 -9.34 2.93
N GLY A 159 4.19 -9.01 1.91
CA GLY A 159 3.97 -9.88 0.75
C GLY A 159 3.06 -11.09 0.99
N THR A 160 2.51 -11.26 2.20
CA THR A 160 1.54 -12.34 2.50
C THR A 160 0.08 -11.92 2.38
N THR A 161 -0.16 -10.63 2.12
CA THR A 161 -1.50 -10.08 1.99
C THR A 161 -2.13 -10.51 0.67
N VAL A 162 -3.27 -11.19 0.74
CA VAL A 162 -4.08 -11.59 -0.40
C VAL A 162 -5.43 -10.87 -0.30
N VAL A 163 -5.76 -10.11 -1.34
CA VAL A 163 -7.06 -9.42 -1.45
C VAL A 163 -7.81 -10.03 -2.63
N GLN A 164 -8.98 -10.60 -2.35
CA GLN A 164 -9.83 -11.23 -3.35
C GLN A 164 -11.28 -10.86 -3.11
N ASP A 165 -11.85 -10.07 -4.02
CA ASP A 165 -13.22 -9.53 -3.93
C ASP A 165 -13.44 -8.80 -2.60
N ASN A 166 -14.24 -9.41 -1.71
CA ASN A 166 -14.58 -8.90 -0.38
C ASN A 166 -13.85 -9.64 0.75
N THR A 167 -12.81 -10.40 0.40
CA THR A 167 -11.99 -11.18 1.33
C THR A 167 -10.59 -10.59 1.37
N TRP A 168 -10.08 -10.40 2.58
CA TRP A 168 -8.73 -9.93 2.85
C TRP A 168 -8.06 -10.93 3.78
N SER A 169 -6.91 -11.47 3.39
CA SER A 169 -6.13 -12.40 4.20
C SER A 169 -4.71 -11.90 4.37
N SER A 170 -4.15 -11.98 5.57
CA SER A 170 -2.76 -11.58 5.83
C SER A 170 -2.15 -12.42 6.94
N THR A 171 -0.85 -12.67 6.83
CA THR A 171 -0.08 -13.37 7.87
C THR A 171 0.56 -12.37 8.82
N TYR A 172 0.52 -12.68 10.11
CA TYR A 172 1.16 -11.95 11.18
C TYR A 172 2.14 -12.85 11.92
N GLU A 173 3.31 -12.32 12.25
CA GLU A 173 4.24 -12.93 13.19
C GLU A 173 3.88 -12.45 14.60
N ILE A 174 3.52 -13.40 15.46
CA ILE A 174 3.05 -13.15 16.82
C ILE A 174 4.09 -13.60 17.82
N THR A 175 4.42 -12.72 18.77
CA THR A 175 5.33 -13.00 19.88
C THR A 175 4.51 -13.10 21.17
N ARG A 176 4.74 -14.17 21.96
CA ARG A 176 4.11 -14.36 23.27
C ARG A 176 5.14 -14.47 24.39
N SER A 177 4.76 -14.10 25.60
CA SER A 177 5.69 -13.98 26.74
C SER A 177 6.31 -15.29 27.25
N LYS A 178 5.72 -16.46 27.01
CA LYS A 178 6.30 -17.76 27.42
C LYS A 178 6.87 -18.58 26.26
N LEU A 179 6.74 -18.10 25.02
CA LEU A 179 7.33 -18.74 23.85
C LEU A 179 8.70 -18.12 23.54
N GLN A 180 9.67 -18.98 23.22
CA GLN A 180 11.03 -18.55 22.84
C GLN A 180 11.09 -18.04 21.39
N HIS A 181 10.14 -18.47 20.56
CA HIS A 181 10.06 -18.14 19.14
C HIS A 181 8.68 -17.59 18.81
N SER A 182 8.65 -16.58 17.95
CA SER A 182 7.43 -16.08 17.34
C SER A 182 6.85 -17.13 16.38
N TYR A 183 5.54 -17.11 16.19
CA TYR A 183 4.84 -18.02 15.30
C TYR A 183 3.97 -17.24 14.32
N ARG A 184 3.58 -17.87 13.22
CA ARG A 184 2.71 -17.22 12.23
C ARG A 184 1.23 -17.49 12.50
N LEU A 185 0.45 -16.42 12.40
CA LEU A 185 -1.00 -16.40 12.50
C LEU A 185 -1.57 -15.72 11.24
N THR A 186 -2.28 -16.48 10.43
CA THR A 186 -3.00 -15.97 9.27
C THR A 186 -4.40 -15.58 9.70
N LEU A 187 -4.77 -14.33 9.43
CA LEU A 187 -6.12 -13.81 9.65
C LEU A 187 -6.82 -13.66 8.31
N THR A 188 -8.05 -14.17 8.22
CA THR A 188 -8.90 -14.00 7.06
C THR A 188 -10.13 -13.21 7.47
N LEU A 189 -10.29 -12.05 6.84
CA LEU A 189 -11.36 -11.10 7.06
C LEU A 189 -12.27 -11.06 5.83
N GLN A 190 -13.55 -10.85 6.08
CA GLN A 190 -14.54 -10.64 5.05
C GLN A 190 -15.34 -9.37 5.35
N GLU A 191 -15.59 -8.59 4.30
CA GLU A 191 -16.48 -7.44 4.38
C GLU A 191 -17.95 -7.92 4.40
N ASP A 192 -18.69 -7.48 5.41
CA ASP A 192 -20.12 -7.76 5.53
C ASP A 192 -20.97 -6.79 4.68
N SER A 193 -22.29 -7.02 4.63
CA SER A 193 -23.23 -6.16 3.89
C SER A 193 -23.32 -4.73 4.41
N ASN A 194 -22.76 -4.43 5.59
CA ASN A 194 -22.75 -3.12 6.21
C ASN A 194 -21.40 -2.40 6.03
N HIS A 195 -20.54 -2.89 5.12
CA HIS A 195 -19.18 -2.38 4.91
C HIS A 195 -18.29 -2.48 6.17
N GLN A 196 -18.55 -3.47 7.02
CA GLN A 196 -17.71 -3.76 8.18
C GLN A 196 -16.88 -5.00 7.91
N TRP A 197 -15.57 -4.87 8.13
CA TRP A 197 -14.67 -6.00 8.10
C TRP A 197 -14.79 -6.81 9.38
N ARG A 198 -14.88 -8.14 9.22
CA ARG A 198 -14.97 -9.09 10.34
C ARG A 198 -14.04 -10.26 10.07
N ILE A 199 -13.41 -10.78 11.11
CA ILE A 199 -12.57 -11.98 11.02
C ILE A 199 -13.49 -13.20 10.88
N ILE A 200 -13.37 -13.90 9.76
CA ILE A 200 -14.16 -15.10 9.47
C ILE A 200 -13.36 -16.38 9.70
N ASP A 201 -12.03 -16.30 9.65
CA ASP A 201 -11.11 -17.42 9.89
C ASP A 201 -9.79 -16.92 10.48
N TYR A 202 -9.17 -17.74 11.34
CA TYR A 202 -7.81 -17.52 11.83
C TYR A 202 -7.08 -18.85 11.98
N GLN A 203 -5.86 -18.91 11.45
CA GLN A 203 -5.07 -20.13 11.38
C GLN A 203 -3.66 -19.88 11.90
N SER A 204 -3.24 -20.70 12.85
CA SER A 204 -1.86 -20.66 13.36
C SER A 204 -1.06 -21.81 12.77
N GLU A 205 0.27 -21.71 12.80
CA GLU A 205 1.14 -22.78 12.32
C GLU A 205 0.81 -24.14 12.98
N GLY A 206 0.25 -25.04 12.17
CA GLY A 206 -0.13 -26.40 12.57
C GLY A 206 -1.46 -26.54 13.32
N ALA A 207 -2.29 -25.49 13.45
CA ALA A 207 -3.62 -25.59 14.03
C ALA A 207 -4.65 -24.63 13.43
N ASP A 208 -5.77 -25.19 12.98
CA ASP A 208 -6.94 -24.47 12.45
C ASP A 208 -7.77 -23.87 13.58
N ASN A 209 -8.31 -22.65 13.40
CA ASN A 209 -9.09 -21.94 14.41
C ASN A 209 -8.40 -21.86 15.78
N ALA A 210 -7.07 -21.71 15.76
CA ALA A 210 -6.25 -21.62 16.96
C ALA A 210 -5.51 -20.27 16.99
N LEU A 211 -5.53 -19.63 18.16
CA LEU A 211 -4.82 -18.37 18.41
C LEU A 211 -3.35 -18.59 18.81
N ALA A 212 -2.90 -19.83 18.88
CA ALA A 212 -1.58 -20.22 19.34
C ALA A 212 -1.15 -21.52 18.62
N PRO A 213 0.17 -21.73 18.43
CA PRO A 213 0.67 -22.86 17.66
C PRO A 213 0.27 -24.19 18.30
N SER A 214 0.19 -25.23 17.47
CA SER A 214 -0.07 -26.61 17.92
C SER A 214 1.03 -27.18 18.84
N GLN A 215 2.22 -26.59 18.81
CA GLN A 215 3.38 -27.01 19.59
C GLN A 215 4.11 -25.83 20.24
N PRO A 216 4.70 -26.02 21.44
CA PRO A 216 4.61 -27.21 22.29
C PRO A 216 3.21 -27.38 22.91
N ALA A 217 2.78 -28.63 23.17
CA ALA A 217 1.48 -28.88 23.78
C ALA A 217 1.40 -28.21 25.18
N CYS A 218 0.27 -27.55 25.46
CA CYS A 218 -0.12 -27.15 26.81
C CYS A 218 -0.05 -28.36 27.75
N GLN A 219 0.94 -28.42 28.65
CA GLN A 219 0.98 -29.42 29.73
C GLN A 219 0.27 -28.91 30.98
#